data_AF-A0A958P051-F1
#
_entry.id   AF-A0A958P051-F1
#
_cell.length_a   1.000
_cell.length_b   1.000
_cell.length_c   1.000
_cell.angle_alpha   90.00
_cell.angle_beta   90.00
_cell.angle_gamma   90.00
#
_symmetry.space_group_name_H-M   'P 1'
#
loop_
_entity.id
_entity.type
_entity.pdbx_description
1 polymer ?
#
loop_
_entity_poly.entity_id
_entity_poly.type
_entity_poly.pdbx_seq_one_letter_code
_entity_poly.pdbx_strand_id
1 'polypeptide(L)'
;MVDSSDQKQNENNVIHFPHEKVSPAKVIDLPVERYQPHKPSKGKWGLGAFLTVFMGAILLNSTDFSNVPLGDKQSRSLASVGQYETAPRDVHFEKSIAEKISQSSARQPASLGRQPSRADEFRFGFLESKYAVKFYQGKVQEVEFTNSSQNLEPRYLSDRQAFLNANKDLFAIPYTSTMSLNREVVGQKIHETYALLNSNQTKVGKISFELDIYGRLLGMKVGSVQ
;
A
#
# COMPACT_ATOMS: atom_id res chain seq x y z
N MET A 1 21.32 50.05 -65.67
CA MET A 1 22.27 50.03 -64.54
C MET A 1 21.44 50.02 -63.28
N VAL A 2 21.34 48.85 -62.66
CA VAL A 2 20.60 48.59 -61.43
C VAL A 2 21.66 48.32 -60.38
N ASP A 3 21.70 49.11 -59.32
CA ASP A 3 22.38 48.69 -58.09
C ASP A 3 21.70 49.39 -56.91
N SER A 4 20.83 48.65 -56.23
CA SER A 4 20.12 49.06 -55.03
C SER A 4 20.37 48.03 -53.95
N SER A 5 21.32 48.39 -53.08
CA SER A 5 21.30 48.23 -51.62
C SER A 5 20.19 47.38 -51.00
N ASP A 6 20.59 46.32 -50.28
CA ASP A 6 19.88 45.82 -49.10
C ASP A 6 20.85 45.10 -48.15
N GLN A 7 21.38 45.83 -47.17
CA GLN A 7 22.03 45.26 -45.98
C GLN A 7 21.08 45.40 -44.79
N LYS A 8 20.41 44.30 -44.43
CA LYS A 8 19.65 44.17 -43.18
C LYS A 8 20.60 44.11 -42.00
N GLN A 9 20.52 45.11 -41.13
CA GLN A 9 21.10 45.09 -39.80
C GLN A 9 20.34 44.08 -38.93
N ASN A 10 21.11 43.18 -38.29
CA ASN A 10 20.63 42.19 -37.35
C ASN A 10 20.70 42.80 -35.94
N GLU A 11 19.56 43.23 -35.41
CA GLU A 11 19.46 43.78 -34.05
C GLU A 11 19.46 42.65 -33.02
N ASN A 12 20.59 42.50 -32.31
CA ASN A 12 20.69 41.66 -31.12
C ASN A 12 19.86 42.28 -29.98
N ASN A 13 18.65 41.76 -29.78
CA ASN A 13 17.77 42.10 -28.68
C ASN A 13 18.26 41.43 -27.38
N VAL A 14 19.13 42.13 -26.64
CA VAL A 14 19.58 41.71 -25.31
C VAL A 14 18.61 42.24 -24.26
N ILE A 15 17.81 41.33 -23.69
CA ILE A 15 16.87 41.65 -22.62
C ILE A 15 17.66 41.84 -21.32
N HIS A 16 17.73 43.09 -20.83
CA HIS A 16 18.28 43.40 -19.52
C HIS A 16 17.27 43.08 -18.42
N PHE A 17 17.62 42.15 -17.53
CA PHE A 17 16.83 41.87 -16.33
C PHE A 17 17.15 42.89 -15.24
N PRO A 18 16.14 43.45 -14.54
CA PRO A 18 16.37 44.39 -13.45
C PRO A 18 17.01 43.67 -12.25
N HIS A 19 18.14 44.19 -11.78
CA HIS A 19 18.73 43.80 -10.50
C HIS A 19 17.97 44.49 -9.36
N GLU A 20 16.86 43.89 -8.94
CA GLU A 20 16.18 44.32 -7.73
C GLU A 20 17.03 43.92 -6.51
N LYS A 21 17.54 44.91 -5.79
CA LYS A 21 18.33 44.72 -4.57
C LYS A 21 17.42 44.16 -3.48
N VAL A 22 17.48 42.86 -3.25
CA VAL A 22 16.78 42.21 -2.14
C VAL A 22 17.39 42.70 -0.83
N SER A 23 16.61 43.43 -0.04
CA SER A 23 17.00 43.87 1.30
C SER A 23 17.30 42.65 2.18
N PRO A 24 18.37 42.65 2.98
CA PRO A 24 18.70 41.52 3.84
C PRO A 24 17.55 41.28 4.83
N ALA A 25 16.96 40.08 4.76
CA ALA A 25 15.92 39.67 5.68
C ALA A 25 16.48 39.69 7.10
N LYS A 26 15.79 40.40 8.00
CA LYS A 26 16.09 40.46 9.42
C LYS A 26 16.03 39.03 9.98
N VAL A 27 17.18 38.47 10.34
CA VAL A 27 17.27 37.19 11.05
C VAL A 27 16.61 37.39 12.40
N ILE A 28 15.43 36.80 12.57
CA ILE A 28 14.75 36.72 13.86
C ILE A 28 15.30 35.45 14.53
N ASP A 29 16.17 35.64 15.52
CA ASP A 29 16.63 34.55 16.38
C ASP A 29 15.44 34.01 17.17
N LEU A 30 14.82 32.94 16.64
CA LEU A 30 13.81 32.19 17.38
C LEU A 30 14.51 31.49 18.56
N PRO A 31 13.97 31.57 19.78
CA PRO A 31 14.55 30.91 20.93
C PRO A 31 14.61 29.41 20.67
N VAL A 32 15.83 28.85 20.70
CA VAL A 32 16.07 27.42 20.64
C VAL A 32 15.45 26.80 21.90
N GLU A 33 14.24 26.27 21.76
CA GLU A 33 13.53 25.55 22.81
C GLU A 33 14.31 24.25 23.09
N ARG A 34 15.10 24.28 24.17
CA ARG A 34 15.90 23.14 24.60
C ARG A 34 14.94 22.04 25.03
N TYR A 35 14.90 20.97 24.24
CA TYR A 35 14.22 19.72 24.59
C TYR A 35 14.69 19.22 25.95
N GLN A 36 13.87 19.41 26.99
CA GLN A 36 14.07 18.81 28.30
C GLN A 36 13.52 17.38 28.23
N PRO A 37 14.35 16.34 28.40
CA PRO A 37 13.85 14.96 28.41
C PRO A 37 12.92 14.78 29.62
N HIS A 38 11.63 14.59 29.38
CA HIS A 38 10.67 14.26 30.41
C HIS A 38 11.07 12.93 31.07
N LYS A 39 11.46 12.98 32.35
CA LYS A 39 11.68 11.80 33.19
C LYS A 39 10.32 11.09 33.37
N PRO A 40 10.19 9.80 33.01
CA PRO A 40 8.95 9.07 33.24
C PRO A 40 8.71 8.94 34.74
N SER A 41 7.61 9.52 35.22
CA SER A 41 7.15 9.34 36.60
C SER A 41 6.69 7.89 36.77
N LYS A 42 7.24 7.23 37.79
CA LYS A 42 6.85 5.88 38.19
C LYS A 42 5.48 5.93 38.87
N GLY A 43 4.42 6.08 38.08
CA GLY A 43 3.04 5.91 38.52
C GLY A 43 2.77 4.43 38.74
N LYS A 44 2.45 4.06 39.99
CA LYS A 44 1.98 2.72 40.35
C LYS A 44 0.59 2.53 39.76
N TRP A 45 0.47 1.79 38.66
CA TRP A 45 -0.83 1.36 38.14
C TRP A 45 -1.35 0.21 39.00
N GLY A 46 -2.42 0.48 39.74
CA GLY A 46 -3.15 -0.54 40.48
C GLY A 46 -3.78 -1.53 39.51
N LEU A 47 -3.29 -2.77 39.56
CA LEU A 47 -4.06 -3.93 39.14
C LEU A 47 -5.26 -4.05 40.10
N GLY A 48 -6.45 -3.69 39.62
CA GLY A 48 -7.68 -3.73 40.40
C GLY A 48 -8.85 -4.23 39.56
N ALA A 49 -9.01 -5.55 39.55
CA ALA A 49 -10.29 -6.27 39.48
C ALA A 49 -11.35 -5.80 38.46
N PHE A 50 -11.20 -6.20 37.18
CA PHE A 50 -12.32 -6.27 36.23
C PHE A 50 -12.33 -7.59 35.44
N LEU A 51 -11.91 -8.70 36.06
CA LEU A 51 -11.83 -10.02 35.41
C LEU A 51 -12.66 -11.12 36.09
N THR A 52 -13.74 -10.76 36.80
CA THR A 52 -14.57 -11.73 37.54
C THR A 52 -16.04 -11.80 37.12
N VAL A 53 -16.53 -10.92 36.23
CA VAL A 53 -17.95 -10.95 35.80
C VAL A 53 -18.15 -11.70 34.48
N PHE A 54 -17.11 -11.91 33.66
CA PHE A 54 -17.26 -12.62 32.38
C PHE A 54 -17.20 -14.15 32.47
N MET A 55 -16.81 -14.72 33.63
CA MET A 55 -16.74 -16.18 33.81
C MET A 55 -18.06 -16.81 34.31
N GLY A 56 -19.06 -15.99 34.68
CA GLY A 56 -20.38 -16.47 35.13
C GLY A 56 -21.37 -16.75 34.00
N ALA A 57 -21.17 -16.19 32.80
CA ALA A 57 -22.09 -16.32 31.68
C ALA A 57 -21.84 -17.55 30.79
N ILE A 58 -20.74 -18.29 31.01
CA ILE A 58 -20.37 -19.46 30.19
C ILE A 58 -20.88 -20.78 30.81
N LEU A 59 -21.29 -20.78 32.09
CA LEU A 59 -21.71 -22.01 32.79
C LEU A 59 -23.23 -22.23 32.89
N LEU A 60 -24.05 -21.34 32.33
CA LEU A 60 -25.52 -21.52 32.32
C LEU A 60 -26.09 -21.88 30.95
N ASN A 61 -25.24 -22.13 29.94
CA ASN A 61 -25.67 -22.64 28.63
C ASN A 61 -25.18 -24.08 28.37
N SER A 62 -24.93 -24.85 29.44
CA SER A 62 -24.41 -26.22 29.35
C SER A 62 -25.37 -27.30 29.84
N THR A 63 -26.67 -27.02 29.96
CA THR A 63 -27.67 -28.00 30.43
C THR A 63 -28.88 -28.15 29.52
N ASP A 64 -28.67 -28.16 28.20
CA ASP A 64 -29.73 -28.57 27.25
C ASP A 64 -29.19 -29.31 26.01
N PHE A 65 -28.19 -30.18 26.21
CA PHE A 65 -27.76 -31.15 25.20
C PHE A 65 -27.49 -32.52 25.83
N SER A 66 -28.54 -33.16 26.31
CA SER A 66 -28.50 -34.58 26.64
C SER A 66 -29.83 -35.22 26.29
N ASN A 67 -30.04 -35.48 24.98
CA ASN A 67 -30.87 -36.56 24.43
C ASN A 67 -30.73 -36.61 22.91
N VAL A 68 -29.60 -37.11 22.41
CA VAL A 68 -29.52 -37.68 21.05
C VAL A 68 -28.73 -38.99 21.15
N PRO A 69 -29.36 -40.15 20.91
CA PRO A 69 -28.66 -41.42 20.92
C PRO A 69 -27.76 -41.56 19.70
N LEU A 70 -26.70 -42.35 19.89
CA LEU A 70 -25.55 -42.54 19.03
C LEU A 70 -25.89 -42.87 17.55
N GLY A 71 -25.20 -42.20 16.65
CA GLY A 71 -25.01 -42.60 15.25
C GLY A 71 -23.67 -42.04 14.76
N ASP A 72 -22.84 -42.93 14.21
CA ASP A 72 -21.43 -42.79 13.87
C ASP A 72 -20.97 -41.47 13.21
N LYS A 73 -19.78 -41.02 13.64
CA LYS A 73 -18.71 -40.34 12.87
C LYS A 73 -19.11 -39.55 11.62
N GLN A 74 -19.12 -38.22 11.71
CA GLN A 74 -18.61 -37.39 10.60
C GLN A 74 -18.28 -35.95 11.02
N SER A 75 -16.98 -35.72 11.22
CA SER A 75 -16.36 -34.41 11.15
C SER A 75 -16.51 -33.87 9.71
N ARG A 76 -16.94 -32.61 9.58
CA ARG A 76 -17.06 -31.80 8.33
C ARG A 76 -18.34 -32.01 7.50
N SER A 77 -19.43 -31.35 7.90
CA SER A 77 -20.50 -31.00 6.95
C SER A 77 -20.17 -29.69 6.25
N LEU A 78 -19.61 -29.82 5.04
CA LEU A 78 -19.62 -28.80 4.01
C LEU A 78 -21.05 -28.65 3.47
N ALA A 79 -21.48 -27.41 3.25
CA ALA A 79 -22.59 -27.01 2.37
C ALA A 79 -23.88 -27.85 2.45
N SER A 80 -24.81 -27.49 3.34
CA SER A 80 -26.21 -27.88 3.17
C SER A 80 -26.78 -27.16 1.95
N VAL A 81 -26.69 -27.78 0.77
CA VAL A 81 -27.54 -27.46 -0.36
C VAL A 81 -28.97 -27.73 0.12
N GLY A 82 -29.80 -26.69 0.13
CA GLY A 82 -31.21 -26.81 0.47
C GLY A 82 -31.84 -27.95 -0.32
N GLN A 83 -32.69 -28.72 0.35
CA GLN A 83 -33.51 -29.76 -0.26
C GLN A 83 -34.41 -29.11 -1.31
N TYR A 84 -33.93 -29.05 -2.55
CA TYR A 84 -34.79 -28.87 -3.70
C TYR A 84 -35.49 -30.21 -3.91
N GLU A 85 -36.81 -30.17 -3.86
CA GLU A 85 -37.67 -31.25 -4.32
C GLU A 85 -37.14 -31.79 -5.64
N THR A 86 -37.02 -33.11 -5.72
CA THR A 86 -36.37 -33.87 -6.78
C THR A 86 -37.02 -33.59 -8.14
N ALA A 87 -36.53 -32.58 -8.85
CA ALA A 87 -36.56 -32.58 -10.30
C ALA A 87 -35.85 -33.86 -10.78
N PRO A 88 -36.38 -34.57 -11.79
CA PRO A 88 -35.75 -35.79 -12.28
C PRO A 88 -34.32 -35.47 -12.72
N ARG A 89 -33.38 -36.03 -11.97
CA ARG A 89 -31.95 -35.87 -12.21
C ARG A 89 -31.64 -36.47 -13.58
N ASP A 90 -31.33 -35.63 -14.55
CA ASP A 90 -31.06 -36.07 -15.91
C ASP A 90 -29.68 -36.75 -15.95
N VAL A 91 -29.69 -38.06 -15.72
CA VAL A 91 -28.50 -38.92 -15.75
C VAL A 91 -27.81 -38.86 -17.11
N HIS A 92 -28.54 -38.57 -18.19
CA HIS A 92 -27.96 -38.40 -19.52
C HIS A 92 -27.20 -37.08 -19.63
N PHE A 93 -27.73 -35.99 -19.07
CA PHE A 93 -27.00 -34.72 -18.97
C PHE A 93 -25.71 -34.89 -18.16
N GLU A 94 -25.79 -35.49 -16.97
CA GLU A 94 -24.63 -35.72 -16.10
C GLU A 94 -23.58 -36.60 -16.77
N LYS A 95 -24.00 -37.69 -17.42
CA LYS A 95 -23.12 -38.56 -18.20
C LYS A 95 -22.47 -37.80 -19.36
N SER A 96 -23.21 -36.95 -20.07
CA SER A 96 -22.66 -36.17 -21.19
C SER A 96 -21.62 -35.14 -20.74
N ILE A 97 -21.78 -34.56 -19.55
CA ILE A 97 -20.80 -33.63 -18.96
C ILE A 97 -19.54 -34.42 -18.54
N ALA A 98 -19.72 -35.54 -17.84
CA ALA A 98 -18.60 -36.38 -17.41
C ALA A 98 -17.80 -36.92 -18.62
N GLU A 99 -18.49 -37.27 -19.70
CA GLU A 99 -17.91 -37.78 -20.94
C GLU A 99 -17.21 -36.66 -21.73
N LYS A 100 -17.76 -35.44 -21.75
CA LYS A 100 -17.06 -34.25 -22.30
C LYS A 100 -15.81 -33.87 -21.52
N ILE A 101 -15.81 -34.04 -20.19
CA ILE A 101 -14.65 -33.77 -19.31
C ILE A 101 -13.59 -34.87 -19.45
N SER A 102 -13.98 -36.13 -19.67
CA SER A 102 -13.04 -37.24 -19.82
C SER A 102 -12.45 -37.34 -21.24
N GLN A 103 -13.21 -36.95 -22.26
CA GLN A 103 -12.77 -36.92 -23.66
C GLN A 103 -11.94 -35.68 -24.01
N SER A 104 -11.99 -34.61 -23.21
CA SER A 104 -11.05 -33.49 -23.29
C SER A 104 -9.69 -33.90 -22.71
N SER A 105 -9.09 -34.92 -23.31
CA SER A 105 -7.74 -35.45 -23.07
C SER A 105 -6.63 -34.48 -23.53
N ALA A 106 -6.88 -33.18 -23.50
CA ALA A 106 -5.81 -32.20 -23.42
C ALA A 106 -5.59 -31.95 -21.93
N ARG A 107 -4.68 -32.73 -21.35
CA ARG A 107 -4.04 -32.46 -20.05
C ARG A 107 -3.20 -31.17 -20.13
N GLN A 108 -3.77 -30.06 -20.56
CA GLN A 108 -3.35 -28.80 -20.00
C GLN A 108 -3.99 -28.78 -18.62
N PRO A 109 -3.22 -28.75 -17.52
CA PRO A 109 -3.82 -28.47 -16.23
C PRO A 109 -4.70 -27.25 -16.45
N ALA A 110 -5.93 -27.28 -15.96
CA ALA A 110 -6.79 -26.13 -15.95
C ALA A 110 -6.02 -25.00 -15.25
N SER A 111 -5.30 -24.22 -16.05
CA SER A 111 -4.62 -23.00 -15.67
C SER A 111 -5.72 -21.98 -15.49
N LEU A 112 -6.58 -22.23 -14.51
CA LEU A 112 -7.75 -21.42 -14.16
C LEU A 112 -7.33 -20.05 -13.60
N GLY A 113 -6.05 -19.70 -13.67
CA GLY A 113 -5.54 -18.37 -13.37
C GLY A 113 -4.42 -18.00 -14.34
N ARG A 114 -4.39 -16.71 -14.71
CA ARG A 114 -3.19 -16.08 -15.27
C ARG A 114 -2.09 -16.10 -14.21
N GLN A 115 -0.82 -16.16 -14.64
CA GLN A 115 0.29 -15.91 -13.73
C GLN A 115 0.14 -14.50 -13.12
N PRO A 116 0.37 -14.33 -11.80
CA PRO A 116 0.28 -13.01 -11.17
C PRO A 116 1.23 -12.03 -11.87
N SER A 117 0.72 -10.85 -12.20
CA SER A 117 1.59 -9.77 -12.66
C SER A 117 2.39 -9.22 -11.47
N ARG A 118 3.51 -8.54 -11.72
CA ARG A 118 4.25 -7.82 -10.67
C ARG A 118 3.39 -6.79 -9.93
N ALA A 119 2.42 -6.18 -10.63
CA ALA A 119 1.45 -5.28 -10.01
C ALA A 119 0.48 -6.03 -9.06
N ASP A 120 0.08 -7.25 -9.43
CA ASP A 120 -0.71 -8.12 -8.55
C ASP A 120 0.11 -8.53 -7.31
N GLU A 121 1.36 -8.96 -7.49
CA GLU A 121 2.27 -9.28 -6.39
C GLU A 121 2.48 -8.09 -5.45
N PHE A 122 2.58 -6.88 -5.98
CA PHE A 122 2.70 -5.67 -5.17
C PHE A 122 1.44 -5.40 -4.33
N ARG A 123 0.26 -5.50 -4.96
CA ARG A 123 -1.03 -5.20 -4.33
C ARG A 123 -1.46 -6.28 -3.33
N PHE A 124 -1.28 -7.55 -3.67
CA PHE A 124 -1.75 -8.68 -2.89
C PHE A 124 -0.65 -9.28 -2.00
N GLY A 125 0.62 -9.02 -2.30
CA GLY A 125 1.76 -9.44 -1.49
C GLY A 125 1.98 -8.51 -0.31
N PHE A 126 2.95 -7.59 -0.39
CA PHE A 126 3.32 -6.72 0.75
C PHE A 126 2.15 -5.91 1.30
N LEU A 127 1.27 -5.41 0.43
CA LEU A 127 0.14 -4.56 0.82
C LEU A 127 -1.07 -5.35 1.31
N GLU A 128 -1.14 -6.67 1.08
CA GLU A 128 -2.22 -7.55 1.57
C GLU A 128 -3.65 -7.04 1.28
N SER A 129 -3.85 -6.28 0.20
CA SER A 129 -5.10 -5.56 -0.11
C SER A 129 -5.59 -4.54 0.94
N LYS A 130 -4.77 -4.20 1.94
CA LYS A 130 -5.08 -3.20 2.98
C LYS A 130 -4.88 -1.76 2.52
N TYR A 131 -4.46 -1.58 1.27
CA TYR A 131 -4.09 -0.29 0.70
C TYR A 131 -4.79 -0.08 -0.64
N ALA A 132 -5.24 1.15 -0.85
CA ALA A 132 -5.63 1.65 -2.16
C ALA A 132 -4.36 2.00 -2.94
N VAL A 133 -4.21 1.46 -4.14
CA VAL A 133 -3.10 1.76 -5.04
C VAL A 133 -3.65 2.48 -6.26
N LYS A 134 -3.20 3.71 -6.49
CA LYS A 134 -3.54 4.47 -7.70
C LYS A 134 -2.45 4.25 -8.74
N PHE A 135 -2.91 3.85 -9.92
CA PHE A 135 -2.05 3.63 -11.08
C PHE A 135 -2.25 4.73 -12.12
N TYR A 136 -1.16 5.16 -12.72
CA TYR A 136 -1.15 6.00 -13.91
C TYR A 136 -0.36 5.28 -15.00
N GLN A 137 -0.99 5.04 -16.16
CA GLN A 137 -0.38 4.30 -17.28
C GLN A 137 0.21 2.93 -16.85
N GLY A 138 -0.48 2.22 -15.95
CA GLY A 138 -0.02 0.91 -15.45
C GLY A 138 1.14 0.97 -14.44
N LYS A 139 1.54 2.16 -14.00
CA LYS A 139 2.60 2.38 -13.00
C LYS A 139 2.04 2.94 -11.70
N VAL A 140 2.64 2.58 -10.58
CA VAL A 140 2.24 3.04 -9.24
C VAL A 140 2.58 4.51 -9.08
N GLN A 141 1.57 5.31 -8.75
CA GLN A 141 1.69 6.74 -8.46
C GLN A 141 1.49 7.04 -6.97
N GLU A 142 0.51 6.38 -6.35
CA GLU A 142 0.14 6.59 -4.96
C GLU A 142 -0.32 5.30 -4.30
N VAL A 143 0.02 5.13 -3.03
CA VAL A 143 -0.45 4.07 -2.15
C VAL A 143 -0.98 4.74 -0.89
N GLU A 144 -2.17 4.34 -0.44
CA GLU A 144 -2.83 4.92 0.73
C GLU A 144 -3.48 3.80 1.54
N PHE A 145 -3.27 3.79 2.86
CA PHE A 145 -3.86 2.81 3.74
C PHE A 145 -5.38 3.01 3.84
N THR A 146 -6.15 1.96 3.55
CA THR A 146 -7.62 2.03 3.63
C THR A 146 -8.08 1.60 5.01
N ASN A 147 -8.53 2.55 5.81
CA ASN A 147 -9.14 2.28 7.12
C ASN A 147 -10.63 1.92 6.99
N SER A 148 -10.95 0.94 6.13
CA SER A 148 -12.35 0.56 5.84
C SER A 148 -12.85 -0.57 6.74
N SER A 149 -12.02 -1.16 7.60
CA SER A 149 -12.41 -2.24 8.50
C SER A 149 -11.74 -2.07 9.86
N GLN A 150 -12.54 -2.19 10.92
CA GLN A 150 -12.18 -1.82 12.30
C GLN A 150 -10.98 -2.57 12.91
N ASN A 151 -10.41 -3.56 12.23
CA ASN A 151 -9.31 -4.39 12.72
C ASN A 151 -8.12 -4.49 11.74
N LEU A 152 -8.03 -3.62 10.74
CA LEU A 152 -6.87 -3.61 9.86
C LEU A 152 -5.79 -2.69 10.44
N GLU A 153 -4.61 -3.25 10.68
CA GLU A 153 -3.43 -2.47 11.03
C GLU A 153 -2.54 -2.22 9.80
N PRO A 154 -1.93 -1.03 9.69
CA PRO A 154 -0.94 -0.75 8.66
C PRO A 154 0.27 -1.68 8.78
N ARG A 155 0.90 -2.02 7.65
CA ARG A 155 2.02 -2.96 7.62
C ARG A 155 3.33 -2.28 7.94
N TYR A 156 4.17 -2.94 8.75
CA TYR A 156 5.52 -2.45 9.05
C TYR A 156 6.42 -2.48 7.81
N LEU A 157 7.10 -1.37 7.54
CA LEU A 157 8.03 -1.22 6.43
C LEU A 157 9.45 -1.06 7.00
N SER A 158 10.18 -2.17 7.12
CA SER A 158 11.51 -2.19 7.75
C SER A 158 12.53 -1.32 7.00
N ASP A 159 12.72 -1.59 5.71
CA ASP A 159 13.70 -0.89 4.87
C ASP A 159 13.02 -0.30 3.64
N ARG A 160 12.93 1.03 3.63
CA ARG A 160 12.30 1.81 2.56
C ARG A 160 13.15 1.78 1.28
N GLN A 161 14.48 1.81 1.39
CA GLN A 161 15.35 1.78 0.23
C GLN A 161 15.31 0.41 -0.44
N ALA A 162 15.37 -0.67 0.34
CA ALA A 162 15.21 -2.02 -0.19
C ALA A 162 13.84 -2.20 -0.85
N PHE A 163 12.78 -1.69 -0.23
CA PHE A 163 11.43 -1.71 -0.81
C PHE A 163 11.35 -0.97 -2.14
N LEU A 164 11.94 0.23 -2.23
CA LEU A 164 12.00 0.98 -3.49
C LEU A 164 12.77 0.22 -4.56
N ASN A 165 13.96 -0.28 -4.23
CA ASN A 165 14.81 -1.00 -5.17
C ASN A 165 14.16 -2.29 -5.69
N ALA A 166 13.46 -3.03 -4.81
CA ALA A 166 12.75 -4.26 -5.18
C ALA A 166 11.55 -4.01 -6.11
N ASN A 167 10.97 -2.80 -6.06
CA ASN A 167 9.77 -2.43 -6.80
C ASN A 167 10.02 -1.34 -7.85
N LYS A 168 11.28 -1.07 -8.19
CA LYS A 168 11.68 0.05 -9.06
C LYS A 168 10.89 0.10 -10.39
N ASP A 169 10.65 -1.08 -10.98
CA ASP A 169 10.02 -1.22 -12.29
C ASP A 169 8.52 -0.93 -12.25
N LEU A 170 7.91 -0.89 -11.06
CA LEU A 170 6.49 -0.59 -10.88
C LEU A 170 6.19 0.90 -10.85
N PHE A 171 7.18 1.75 -10.55
CA PHE A 171 6.96 3.20 -10.43
C PHE A 171 6.96 3.91 -11.78
N ALA A 172 6.28 5.05 -11.85
CA ALA A 172 6.13 5.82 -13.09
C ALA A 172 7.44 6.47 -13.56
N ILE A 173 8.36 6.74 -12.63
CA ILE A 173 9.63 7.40 -12.90
C ILE A 173 10.72 6.32 -12.92
N PRO A 174 11.45 6.12 -14.04
CA PRO A 174 12.59 5.20 -14.07
C PRO A 174 13.77 5.78 -13.30
N TYR A 175 14.40 4.97 -12.45
CA TYR A 175 15.57 5.36 -11.67
C TYR A 175 16.52 4.18 -11.42
N THR A 176 17.75 4.49 -11.03
CA THR A 176 18.82 3.52 -10.77
C THR A 176 19.12 3.40 -9.28
N SER A 177 19.13 4.51 -8.54
CA SER A 177 19.37 4.52 -7.10
C SER A 177 18.47 5.50 -6.37
N THR A 178 18.43 5.40 -5.04
CA THR A 178 17.64 6.27 -4.17
C THR A 178 18.51 6.87 -3.09
N MET A 179 18.21 8.10 -2.69
CA MET A 179 18.92 8.81 -1.63
C MET A 179 17.91 9.45 -0.68
N SER A 180 18.07 9.26 0.63
CA SER A 180 17.22 9.93 1.61
C SER A 180 17.48 11.44 1.59
N LEU A 181 16.42 12.23 1.47
CA LEU A 181 16.51 13.69 1.43
C LEU A 181 16.09 14.33 2.74
N ASN A 182 14.98 13.86 3.31
CA ASN A 182 14.40 14.45 4.51
C ASN A 182 13.66 13.38 5.31
N ARG A 183 13.63 13.57 6.63
CA ARG A 183 12.82 12.81 7.57
C ARG A 183 12.32 13.75 8.64
N GLU A 184 11.01 13.93 8.68
CA GLU A 184 10.36 14.83 9.61
C GLU A 184 9.31 14.06 10.42
N VAL A 185 9.17 14.38 11.70
CA VAL A 185 8.13 13.82 12.56
C VAL A 185 7.13 14.92 12.85
N VAL A 186 5.89 14.75 12.37
CA VAL A 186 4.80 15.70 12.52
C VAL A 186 3.66 15.01 13.28
N GLY A 187 3.51 15.36 14.57
CA GLY A 187 2.55 14.71 15.46
C GLY A 187 2.86 13.22 15.65
N GLN A 188 1.94 12.35 15.25
CA GLN A 188 2.09 10.88 15.32
C GLN A 188 2.50 10.26 13.98
N LYS A 189 3.01 11.06 13.05
CA LYS A 189 3.39 10.64 11.70
C LYS A 189 4.84 10.97 11.42
N ILE A 190 5.48 10.10 10.64
CA ILE A 190 6.83 10.28 10.14
C ILE A 190 6.72 10.46 8.62
N HIS A 191 7.15 11.63 8.14
CA HIS A 191 7.25 11.94 6.72
C HIS A 191 8.69 11.76 6.27
N GLU A 192 8.93 10.80 5.36
CA GLU A 192 10.25 10.51 4.81
C GLU A 192 10.25 10.76 3.32
N THR A 193 11.20 11.55 2.81
CA THR A 193 11.33 11.83 1.37
C THR A 193 12.64 11.27 0.83
N TYR A 194 12.56 10.57 -0.29
CA TYR A 194 13.69 10.03 -1.03
C TYR A 194 13.79 10.67 -2.41
N ALA A 195 15.00 11.07 -2.81
CA ALA A 195 15.32 11.39 -4.19
C ALA A 195 15.47 10.10 -5.01
N LEU A 196 14.92 10.13 -6.22
CA LEU A 196 15.16 9.12 -7.24
C LEU A 196 16.27 9.62 -8.17
N LEU A 197 17.33 8.83 -8.32
CA LEU A 197 18.51 9.20 -9.10
C LEU A 197 18.66 8.27 -10.31
N ASN A 198 19.03 8.80 -11.46
CA ASN A 198 19.41 7.98 -12.63
C ASN A 198 20.87 7.51 -12.54
N SER A 199 21.34 6.83 -13.59
CA SER A 199 22.73 6.34 -13.71
C SER A 199 23.78 7.44 -13.58
N ASN A 200 23.43 8.68 -13.95
CA ASN A 200 24.33 9.83 -13.91
C ASN A 200 24.23 10.58 -12.56
N GLN A 201 23.60 9.98 -11.54
CA GLN A 201 23.33 10.57 -10.23
C GLN A 201 22.50 11.87 -10.27
N THR A 202 21.83 12.14 -11.40
CA THR A 202 20.92 13.28 -11.51
C THR A 202 19.55 12.91 -10.95
N LYS A 203 18.92 13.85 -10.23
CA LYS A 203 17.61 13.67 -9.61
C LYS A 203 16.52 13.72 -10.68
N VAL A 204 15.78 12.62 -10.81
CA VAL A 204 14.67 12.48 -11.79
C VAL A 204 13.30 12.51 -11.14
N GLY A 205 13.24 12.27 -9.83
CA GLY A 205 11.98 12.23 -9.08
C GLY A 205 12.18 12.31 -7.59
N LYS A 206 11.06 12.22 -6.87
CA LYS A 206 11.02 11.99 -5.43
C LYS A 206 9.91 11.02 -5.07
N ILE A 207 10.12 10.25 -4.02
CA ILE A 207 9.07 9.46 -3.37
C ILE A 207 8.96 9.91 -1.93
N SER A 208 7.75 10.19 -1.50
CA SER A 208 7.44 10.57 -0.12
C SER A 208 6.66 9.44 0.54
N PHE A 209 7.14 8.98 1.68
CA PHE A 209 6.47 8.04 2.56
C PHE A 209 5.83 8.79 3.73
N GLU A 210 4.64 8.34 4.09
CA GLU A 210 3.98 8.70 5.33
C GLU A 210 3.86 7.43 6.16
N LEU A 211 4.43 7.46 7.35
CA LEU A 211 4.48 6.34 8.27
C LEU A 211 3.88 6.76 9.60
N ASP A 212 3.44 5.80 10.40
CA ASP A 212 3.16 6.06 11.80
C ASP A 212 4.43 6.09 12.66
N ILE A 213 4.29 6.42 13.94
CA ILE A 213 5.40 6.42 14.90
C ILE A 213 6.09 5.06 15.06
N TYR A 214 5.41 3.97 14.70
CA TYR A 214 5.93 2.61 14.76
C TYR A 214 6.58 2.19 13.44
N GLY A 215 6.67 3.06 12.44
CA GLY A 215 7.25 2.75 11.13
C GLY A 215 6.35 1.90 10.23
N ARG A 216 5.05 1.87 10.49
CA ARG A 216 4.04 1.22 9.64
C ARG A 216 3.62 2.17 8.52
N LEU A 217 3.49 1.65 7.31
CA LEU A 217 3.21 2.42 6.11
C LEU A 217 1.76 2.93 6.14
N LEU A 218 1.56 4.25 6.14
CA LEU A 218 0.25 4.88 6.00
C LEU A 218 0.00 5.31 4.54
N GLY A 219 1.04 5.79 3.87
CA GLY A 219 0.94 6.18 2.47
C GLY A 219 2.28 6.38 1.78
N MET A 220 2.24 6.44 0.46
CA MET A 220 3.39 6.68 -0.39
C MET A 220 2.95 7.44 -1.64
N LYS A 221 3.70 8.48 -2.03
CA LYS A 221 3.43 9.30 -3.22
C LYS A 221 4.67 9.44 -4.07
N VAL A 222 4.54 9.19 -5.37
CA VAL A 222 5.58 9.43 -6.38
C VAL A 222 5.35 10.80 -6.99
N GLY A 223 6.37 11.66 -6.94
CA GLY A 223 6.34 13.00 -7.54
C GLY A 223 7.50 13.20 -8.51
N SER A 224 7.26 13.89 -9.62
CA SER A 224 8.31 14.37 -10.50
C SER A 224 9.08 15.51 -9.84
N VAL A 225 10.34 15.70 -10.25
CA VAL A 225 11.04 16.97 -9.99
C VAL A 225 10.47 17.98 -10.98
N GLN A 226 9.80 19.01 -10.45
CA GLN A 226 9.49 20.22 -11.21
C GLN A 226 10.74 21.10 -11.24
#